data_AF-A0A349YPY7-F1
#
_entry.id   AF-A0A349YPY7-F1
#
_cell.length_a   1.000
_cell.length_b   1.000
_cell.length_c   1.000
_cell.angle_alpha   90.00
_cell.angle_beta   90.00
_cell.angle_gamma   90.00
#
_symmetry.space_group_name_H-M   'P 1'
#
loop_
_entity.id
_entity.type
_entity.pdbx_description
1 polymer ?
#
loop_
_entity_poly.entity_id
_entity_poly.type
_entity_poly.pdbx_seq_one_letter_code
_entity_poly.pdbx_strand_id
1 'polypeptide(L)'
;MKINEFVTMMSDIRVKKMSDEQLLKKLTADLEVVTYKPILEKKKLVGEIVNASLKREDGIYKVDPVAKFVALVMFTIKAYTNLEIPENIYEAYDELCAAGVLRAVVDTFQMEFDEIHGFVELQEKYVLESNSLESKAGIIEEKISELMGVVVSSARAYMEASGISVQDLLKQLSNLGDE
;
A
#
# COMPACT_ATOMS: atom_id res chain seq x y z
N MET A 1 -15.27 -9.49 2.00
CA MET A 1 -16.41 -8.70 2.52
C MET A 1 -16.63 -7.55 1.57
N LYS A 2 -17.86 -7.34 1.09
CA LYS A 2 -18.12 -6.23 0.16
C LYS A 2 -18.01 -4.88 0.86
N ILE A 3 -17.45 -3.89 0.17
CA ILE A 3 -17.24 -2.55 0.74
C ILE A 3 -18.55 -1.91 1.22
N ASN A 4 -19.65 -2.07 0.48
CA ASN A 4 -20.96 -1.51 0.88
C ASN A 4 -21.52 -2.18 2.14
N GLU A 5 -21.27 -3.48 2.34
CA GLU A 5 -21.66 -4.21 3.56
C GLU A 5 -20.85 -3.71 4.76
N PHE A 6 -19.53 -3.56 4.56
CA PHE A 6 -18.63 -2.98 5.55
C PHE A 6 -19.05 -1.55 5.93
N VAL A 7 -19.26 -0.68 4.94
CA VAL A 7 -19.68 0.72 5.15
C VAL A 7 -21.02 0.79 5.90
N THR A 8 -21.96 -0.10 5.61
CA THR A 8 -23.24 -0.17 6.31
C THR A 8 -23.04 -0.55 7.79
N MET A 9 -22.20 -1.56 8.06
CA MET A 9 -21.85 -1.95 9.43
C MET A 9 -21.20 -0.80 10.21
N MET A 10 -20.28 -0.09 9.57
CA MET A 10 -19.53 1.00 10.20
C MET A 10 -20.35 2.29 10.35
N SER A 11 -21.41 2.44 9.55
CA SER A 11 -22.32 3.59 9.64
C SER A 11 -23.32 3.49 10.80
N ASP A 12 -23.38 2.37 11.52
CA ASP A 12 -24.20 2.22 12.73
C ASP A 12 -23.82 3.31 13.75
N ILE A 13 -24.83 3.99 14.30
CA ILE A 13 -24.64 5.10 15.23
C ILE A 13 -23.88 4.71 16.51
N ARG A 14 -23.89 3.41 16.88
CA ARG A 14 -23.11 2.87 17.99
C ARG A 14 -21.63 2.80 17.64
N VAL A 15 -21.29 2.49 16.39
CA VAL A 15 -19.91 2.48 15.88
C VAL A 15 -19.40 3.91 15.74
N LYS A 16 -20.21 4.84 15.24
CA LYS A 16 -19.84 6.27 15.14
C LYS A 16 -19.58 6.96 16.49
N LYS A 17 -20.02 6.37 17.60
CA LYS A 17 -19.79 6.88 18.96
C LYS A 17 -18.60 6.22 19.66
N MET A 18 -17.94 5.24 19.02
CA MET A 18 -16.74 4.60 19.57
C MET A 18 -15.58 5.60 19.60
N SER A 19 -14.70 5.47 20.59
CA SER A 19 -13.39 6.12 20.52
C SER A 19 -12.55 5.51 19.40
N ASP A 20 -11.52 6.23 18.94
CA ASP A 20 -10.61 5.74 17.90
C ASP A 20 -10.01 4.37 18.26
N GLU A 21 -9.64 4.16 19.53
CA GLU A 21 -9.11 2.87 20.01
C GLU A 21 -10.15 1.74 19.94
N GLN A 22 -11.41 2.02 20.30
CA GLN A 22 -12.50 1.05 20.21
C GLN A 22 -12.83 0.72 18.75
N LEU A 23 -12.80 1.73 17.89
CA LEU A 23 -13.01 1.59 16.45
C LEU A 23 -11.92 0.73 15.83
N LEU A 24 -10.65 1.02 16.12
CA LEU A 24 -9.51 0.25 15.64
C LEU A 24 -9.61 -1.22 16.10
N LYS A 25 -9.92 -1.46 17.38
CA LYS A 25 -10.09 -2.81 17.92
C LYS A 25 -11.21 -3.59 17.22
N LYS A 26 -12.33 -2.92 16.93
CA LYS A 26 -13.44 -3.52 16.16
C LYS A 26 -13.00 -3.83 14.72
N LEU A 27 -12.32 -2.89 14.07
CA LEU A 27 -11.81 -3.06 12.71
C LEU A 27 -10.83 -4.23 12.62
N THR A 28 -9.87 -4.34 13.53
CA THR A 28 -8.94 -5.48 13.56
C THR A 28 -9.62 -6.82 13.83
N ALA A 29 -10.81 -6.83 14.47
CA ALA A 29 -11.60 -8.04 14.68
C ALA A 29 -12.46 -8.43 13.47
N ASP A 30 -12.97 -7.44 12.74
CA ASP A 30 -13.91 -7.65 11.62
C ASP A 30 -13.22 -7.70 10.25
N LEU A 31 -12.07 -7.05 10.10
CA LEU A 31 -11.22 -7.09 8.91
C LEU A 31 -10.14 -8.15 9.09
N GLU A 32 -9.99 -9.01 8.11
CA GLU A 32 -8.82 -9.88 8.01
C GLU A 32 -7.67 -9.06 7.45
N VAL A 33 -6.81 -8.56 8.35
CA VAL A 33 -5.65 -7.74 7.99
C VAL A 33 -4.44 -8.65 7.75
N VAL A 34 -3.87 -8.56 6.55
CA VAL A 34 -2.59 -9.21 6.22
C VAL A 34 -1.49 -8.35 6.82
N THR A 35 -0.64 -8.92 7.68
CA THR A 35 0.41 -8.14 8.35
C THR A 35 1.72 -8.04 7.58
N TYR A 36 1.90 -8.89 6.56
CA TYR A 36 3.11 -8.92 5.74
C TYR A 36 2.83 -9.50 4.36
N LYS A 37 3.44 -8.90 3.34
CA LYS A 37 3.55 -9.48 2.01
C LYS A 37 5.01 -9.66 1.59
N PRO A 38 5.35 -10.74 0.88
CA PRO A 38 6.66 -10.85 0.23
C PRO A 38 6.90 -9.67 -0.72
N ILE A 39 8.14 -9.18 -0.80
CA ILE A 39 8.46 -8.00 -1.61
C ILE A 39 8.11 -8.16 -3.11
N LEU A 40 8.08 -9.39 -3.63
CA LEU A 40 7.64 -9.63 -5.01
C LEU A 40 6.16 -9.30 -5.21
N GLU A 41 5.33 -9.51 -4.19
CA GLU A 41 3.93 -9.07 -4.22
C GLU A 41 3.84 -7.56 -4.05
N LYS A 42 4.63 -6.97 -3.14
CA LYS A 42 4.75 -5.51 -2.99
C LYS A 42 5.15 -4.85 -4.31
N LYS A 43 6.08 -5.45 -5.06
CA LYS A 43 6.47 -5.00 -6.42
C LYS A 43 5.29 -4.83 -7.36
N LYS A 44 4.47 -5.88 -7.42
CA LYS A 44 3.34 -5.96 -8.34
C LYS A 44 2.32 -4.89 -7.99
N LEU A 45 2.01 -4.77 -6.70
CA LEU A 45 1.14 -3.73 -6.17
C LEU A 45 1.64 -2.32 -6.51
N VAL A 46 2.92 -2.04 -6.28
CA VAL A 46 3.53 -0.73 -6.61
C VAL A 46 3.43 -0.44 -8.12
N GLY A 47 3.70 -1.45 -8.96
CA GLY A 47 3.55 -1.34 -10.41
C GLY A 47 2.11 -1.03 -10.83
N GLU A 48 1.12 -1.68 -10.22
CA GLU A 48 -0.31 -1.42 -10.44
C GLU A 48 -0.69 0.01 -10.06
N ILE A 49 -0.25 0.48 -8.88
CA ILE A 49 -0.51 1.85 -8.40
C ILE A 49 0.09 2.89 -9.34
N VAL A 50 1.37 2.73 -9.69
CA VAL A 50 2.07 3.65 -10.59
C VAL A 50 1.38 3.68 -11.95
N ASN A 51 1.11 2.52 -12.56
CA ASN A 51 0.45 2.45 -13.86
C ASN A 51 -0.95 3.08 -13.87
N ALA A 52 -1.73 2.93 -12.80
CA ALA A 52 -3.04 3.56 -12.67
C ALA A 52 -2.96 5.10 -12.55
N SER A 53 -1.80 5.63 -12.15
CA SER A 53 -1.57 7.07 -11.96
C SER A 53 -0.90 7.76 -13.15
N LEU A 54 -0.34 7.00 -14.10
CA LEU A 54 0.38 7.56 -15.23
C LEU A 54 -0.53 7.86 -16.41
N LYS A 55 -0.36 9.06 -16.97
CA LYS A 55 -0.94 9.48 -18.24
C LYS A 55 0.16 9.73 -19.25
N ARG A 56 -0.06 9.35 -20.50
CA ARG A 56 0.87 9.67 -21.59
C ARG A 56 0.32 10.85 -22.38
N GLU A 57 1.06 11.95 -22.37
CA GLU A 57 0.73 13.19 -23.09
C GLU A 57 1.95 13.61 -23.88
N ASP A 58 1.80 13.88 -25.18
CA ASP A 58 2.90 14.34 -26.06
C ASP A 58 4.16 13.45 -26.00
N GLY A 59 3.98 12.14 -25.86
CA GLY A 59 5.08 11.16 -25.82
C GLY A 59 5.74 10.97 -24.46
N ILE A 60 5.50 11.88 -23.50
CA ILE A 60 6.04 11.83 -22.13
C ILE A 60 5.02 11.27 -21.14
N TYR A 61 5.51 10.66 -20.06
CA TYR A 61 4.69 10.28 -18.92
C TYR A 61 4.48 11.48 -17.99
N LYS A 62 3.23 11.68 -17.57
CA LYS A 62 2.86 12.59 -16.48
C LYS A 62 2.14 11.80 -15.42
N VAL A 63 2.30 12.21 -14.18
CA VAL A 63 1.59 11.63 -13.04
C VAL A 63 0.34 12.46 -12.78
N ASP A 64 -0.79 11.78 -12.68
CA ASP A 64 -1.99 12.36 -12.08
C ASP A 64 -1.91 12.17 -10.55
N PRO A 65 -1.69 13.24 -9.77
CA PRO A 65 -1.48 13.13 -8.34
C PRO A 65 -2.73 12.66 -7.60
N VAL A 66 -3.93 12.95 -8.12
CA VAL A 66 -5.19 12.52 -7.50
C VAL A 66 -5.38 11.03 -7.77
N ALA A 67 -5.20 10.59 -9.02
CA ALA A 67 -5.25 9.17 -9.35
C ALA A 67 -4.22 8.36 -8.58
N LYS A 68 -3.00 8.89 -8.42
CA LYS A 68 -1.94 8.28 -7.60
C LYS A 68 -2.40 8.06 -6.17
N PHE A 69 -2.92 9.10 -5.53
CA PHE A 69 -3.36 9.03 -4.14
C PHE A 69 -4.50 8.03 -3.94
N VAL A 70 -5.52 8.08 -4.80
CA VAL A 70 -6.66 7.14 -4.72
C VAL A 70 -6.21 5.71 -5.00
N ALA A 71 -5.36 5.49 -6.01
CA ALA A 71 -4.83 4.16 -6.33
C ALA A 71 -3.97 3.60 -5.18
N LEU A 72 -3.09 4.41 -4.59
CA LEU A 72 -2.28 4.03 -3.44
C LEU A 72 -3.17 3.55 -2.29
N VAL A 73 -4.18 4.34 -1.92
CA VAL A 73 -5.09 3.99 -0.82
C VAL A 73 -5.89 2.73 -1.15
N MET A 74 -6.55 2.69 -2.30
CA MET A 74 -7.51 1.62 -2.57
C MET A 74 -6.88 0.29 -2.94
N PHE A 75 -5.78 0.29 -3.68
CA PHE A 75 -5.08 -0.96 -3.99
C PHE A 75 -4.36 -1.52 -2.76
N THR A 76 -3.86 -0.67 -1.86
CA THR A 76 -3.27 -1.15 -0.61
C THR A 76 -4.35 -1.73 0.31
N ILE A 77 -5.51 -1.09 0.47
CA ILE A 77 -6.65 -1.67 1.21
C ILE A 77 -7.02 -3.04 0.63
N LYS A 78 -7.15 -3.15 -0.70
CA LYS A 78 -7.46 -4.41 -1.39
C LYS A 78 -6.40 -5.49 -1.16
N ALA A 79 -5.13 -5.11 -1.07
CA ALA A 79 -4.03 -6.04 -0.89
C ALA A 79 -3.89 -6.51 0.57
N TYR A 80 -4.19 -5.64 1.53
CA TYR A 80 -3.92 -5.87 2.96
C TYR A 80 -5.16 -6.18 3.79
N THR A 81 -6.35 -6.14 3.21
CA THR A 81 -7.60 -6.51 3.87
C THR A 81 -8.40 -7.47 3.00
N ASN A 82 -9.42 -8.10 3.58
CA ASN A 82 -10.42 -8.87 2.82
C ASN A 82 -11.56 -8.02 2.25
N LEU A 83 -11.40 -6.69 2.17
CA LEU A 83 -12.38 -5.82 1.53
C LEU A 83 -12.36 -6.02 0.01
N GLU A 84 -13.52 -6.37 -0.53
CA GLU A 84 -13.74 -6.46 -1.96
C GLU A 84 -13.95 -5.05 -2.51
N ILE A 85 -12.88 -4.49 -3.07
CA ILE A 85 -12.88 -3.17 -3.70
C ILE A 85 -13.37 -3.30 -5.15
N PRO A 86 -14.39 -2.52 -5.57
CA PRO A 86 -14.89 -2.52 -6.94
C PRO A 86 -13.85 -2.00 -7.94
N GLU A 87 -14.11 -2.20 -9.24
CA GLU A 87 -13.23 -1.66 -10.30
C GLU A 87 -13.14 -0.14 -10.25
N ASN A 88 -14.25 0.55 -9.95
CA ASN A 88 -14.24 1.99 -9.74
C ASN A 88 -13.73 2.33 -8.33
N ILE A 89 -12.41 2.48 -8.22
CA ILE A 89 -11.73 2.80 -6.97
C ILE A 89 -12.11 4.18 -6.39
N TYR A 90 -12.61 5.12 -7.20
CA TYR A 90 -13.00 6.45 -6.72
C TYR A 90 -14.30 6.39 -5.92
N GLU A 91 -15.29 5.62 -6.38
CA GLU A 91 -16.53 5.38 -5.64
C GLU A 91 -16.23 4.68 -4.31
N ALA A 92 -15.37 3.68 -4.32
CA ALA A 92 -14.95 2.97 -3.11
C ALA A 92 -14.27 3.90 -2.09
N TYR A 93 -13.40 4.78 -2.57
CA TYR A 93 -12.74 5.79 -1.77
C TYR A 93 -13.74 6.75 -1.12
N ASP A 94 -14.69 7.27 -1.91
CA ASP A 94 -15.73 8.18 -1.44
C ASP A 94 -16.67 7.51 -0.43
N GLU A 95 -17.03 6.23 -0.63
CA GLU A 95 -17.86 5.47 0.31
C GLU A 95 -17.20 5.35 1.69
N LEU A 96 -15.91 4.99 1.74
CA LEU A 96 -15.15 4.89 3.00
C LEU A 96 -14.96 6.26 3.68
N CYS A 97 -14.76 7.31 2.88
CA CYS A 97 -14.66 8.69 3.39
C CYS A 97 -15.99 9.17 3.96
N ALA A 98 -17.10 9.00 3.25
CA ALA A 98 -18.44 9.40 3.68
C ALA A 98 -18.87 8.66 4.96
N ALA A 99 -18.41 7.42 5.13
CA ALA A 99 -18.60 6.64 6.34
C ALA A 99 -17.70 7.09 7.51
N GLY A 100 -16.65 7.87 7.24
CA GLY A 100 -15.69 8.35 8.24
C GLY A 100 -14.72 7.28 8.72
N VAL A 101 -14.52 6.21 7.94
CA VAL A 101 -13.73 5.03 8.37
C VAL A 101 -12.46 4.80 7.57
N LEU A 102 -12.25 5.52 6.47
CA LEU A 102 -11.09 5.32 5.60
C LEU A 102 -9.77 5.34 6.39
N ARG A 103 -9.55 6.38 7.19
CA ARG A 103 -8.34 6.54 8.00
C ARG A 103 -8.15 5.36 8.95
N ALA A 104 -9.19 5.01 9.70
CA ALA A 104 -9.13 3.92 10.66
C ALA A 104 -8.85 2.56 10.00
N VAL A 105 -9.31 2.34 8.76
CA VAL A 105 -8.95 1.15 7.97
C VAL A 105 -7.46 1.15 7.64
N VAL A 106 -6.93 2.27 7.10
CA VAL A 106 -5.50 2.38 6.76
C VAL A 106 -4.62 2.21 7.99
N ASP A 107 -5.02 2.77 9.13
CA ASP A 107 -4.29 2.67 10.39
C ASP A 107 -4.09 1.20 10.84
N THR A 108 -4.94 0.25 10.41
CA THR A 108 -4.78 -1.18 10.73
C THR A 108 -3.55 -1.83 10.09
N PHE A 109 -3.00 -1.25 9.02
CA PHE A 109 -1.81 -1.74 8.31
C PHE A 109 -0.83 -0.60 7.97
N GLN A 110 -0.82 0.47 8.78
CA GLN A 110 -0.08 1.71 8.54
C GLN A 110 1.39 1.50 8.13
N MET A 111 2.10 0.59 8.80
CA MET A 111 3.51 0.30 8.51
C MET A 111 3.70 -0.20 7.06
N GLU A 112 2.82 -1.08 6.59
CA GLU A 112 2.87 -1.60 5.22
C GLU A 112 2.40 -0.53 4.23
N PHE A 113 1.44 0.32 4.60
CA PHE A 113 1.01 1.45 3.80
C PHE A 113 2.16 2.44 3.54
N ASP A 114 2.91 2.81 4.59
CA ASP A 114 4.04 3.73 4.48
C ASP A 114 5.18 3.16 3.62
N GLU A 115 5.46 1.86 3.75
CA GLU A 115 6.46 1.20 2.92
C GLU A 115 6.05 1.17 1.44
N ILE A 116 4.80 0.80 1.13
CA ILE A 116 4.28 0.83 -0.24
C ILE A 116 4.30 2.25 -0.80
N HIS A 117 3.94 3.25 -0.01
CA HIS A 117 4.01 4.65 -0.42
C HIS A 117 5.45 5.04 -0.81
N GLY A 118 6.44 4.68 0.01
CA GLY A 118 7.85 4.92 -0.31
C GLY A 118 8.32 4.23 -1.61
N PHE A 119 7.87 3.00 -1.86
CA PHE A 119 8.18 2.31 -3.13
C PHE A 119 7.48 2.94 -4.34
N VAL A 120 6.25 3.44 -4.18
CA VAL A 120 5.54 4.19 -5.23
C VAL A 120 6.28 5.46 -5.58
N GLU A 121 6.72 6.25 -4.58
CA GLU A 121 7.51 7.47 -4.82
C GLU A 121 8.83 7.16 -5.55
N LEU A 122 9.53 6.09 -5.16
CA LEU A 122 10.77 5.67 -5.81
C LEU A 122 10.54 5.28 -7.28
N GLN A 123 9.51 4.47 -7.55
CA GLN A 123 9.21 4.01 -8.90
C GLN A 123 8.67 5.14 -9.79
N GLU A 124 7.85 6.03 -9.24
CA GLU A 124 7.39 7.24 -9.92
C GLU A 124 8.56 8.12 -10.35
N LYS A 125 9.47 8.43 -9.41
CA LYS A 125 10.67 9.22 -9.69
C LYS A 125 11.49 8.59 -10.82
N TYR A 126 11.70 7.28 -10.77
CA TYR A 126 12.42 6.54 -11.82
C TYR A 126 11.73 6.66 -13.19
N VAL A 127 10.40 6.55 -13.26
CA VAL A 127 9.64 6.73 -14.51
C VAL A 127 9.75 8.16 -15.02
N LEU A 128 9.59 9.17 -14.15
CA LEU A 128 9.65 10.57 -14.55
C LEU A 128 11.04 11.01 -15.01
N GLU A 129 12.10 10.53 -14.36
CA GLU A 129 13.49 10.74 -14.80
C GLU A 129 13.74 10.13 -16.19
N SER A 130 13.05 9.03 -16.51
CA SER A 130 13.15 8.35 -17.81
C SER A 130 12.42 9.05 -18.96
N ASN A 131 11.57 10.06 -18.69
CA ASN A 131 10.92 10.88 -19.73
C ASN A 131 11.91 11.63 -20.64
N SER A 132 13.17 11.75 -20.23
CA SER A 132 14.26 12.36 -21.00
C SER A 132 14.93 11.41 -22.00
N LEU A 133 14.58 10.12 -22.01
CA LEU A 133 15.25 9.06 -22.78
C LEU A 133 14.20 8.13 -23.43
N GLU A 134 13.72 8.52 -24.60
CA GLU A 134 12.63 7.93 -25.41
C GLU A 134 12.80 6.46 -25.88
N SER A 135 13.56 5.59 -25.19
CA SER A 135 13.91 4.25 -25.72
C SER A 135 13.88 3.06 -24.73
N LYS A 136 13.40 3.21 -23.49
CA LYS A 136 13.71 2.21 -22.44
C LYS A 136 12.54 1.54 -21.73
N ALA A 137 11.33 1.53 -22.28
CA ALA A 137 10.19 0.81 -21.66
C ALA A 137 10.49 -0.68 -21.34
N GLY A 138 11.29 -1.38 -22.18
CA GLY A 138 11.72 -2.76 -21.91
C GLY A 138 12.87 -2.91 -20.90
N ILE A 139 13.70 -1.87 -20.70
CA ILE A 139 14.80 -1.88 -19.72
C ILE A 139 14.27 -1.56 -18.31
N ILE A 140 13.10 -0.91 -18.22
CA ILE A 140 12.46 -0.49 -16.95
C ILE A 140 12.06 -1.70 -16.10
N GLU A 141 11.44 -2.73 -16.69
CA GLU A 141 10.95 -3.89 -15.94
C GLU A 141 12.09 -4.79 -15.43
N GLU A 142 13.17 -4.89 -16.22
CA GLU A 142 14.37 -5.67 -15.92
C GLU A 142 15.18 -5.02 -14.78
N LYS A 143 15.44 -3.70 -14.84
CA LYS A 143 16.25 -3.03 -13.81
C LYS A 143 15.56 -2.88 -12.46
N ILE A 144 14.24 -2.70 -12.43
CA ILE A 144 13.49 -2.72 -11.17
C ILE A 144 13.50 -4.15 -10.59
N SER A 145 13.48 -5.19 -11.44
CA SER A 145 13.66 -6.58 -10.97
C SER A 145 15.03 -6.80 -10.34
N GLU A 146 16.10 -6.25 -10.93
CA GLU A 146 17.45 -6.35 -10.39
C GLU A 146 17.60 -5.62 -9.06
N LEU A 147 17.18 -4.35 -8.97
CA LEU A 147 17.24 -3.55 -7.74
C LEU A 147 16.49 -4.22 -6.59
N MET A 148 15.31 -4.75 -6.87
CA MET A 148 14.53 -5.45 -5.87
C MET A 148 15.11 -6.81 -5.51
N GLY A 149 15.69 -7.53 -6.47
CA GLY A 149 16.47 -8.74 -6.21
C GLY A 149 17.66 -8.47 -5.28
N VAL A 150 18.33 -7.32 -5.45
CA VAL A 150 19.42 -6.88 -4.57
C VAL A 150 18.91 -6.58 -3.15
N VAL A 151 17.78 -5.90 -3.01
CA VAL A 151 17.19 -5.64 -1.69
C VAL A 151 16.76 -6.95 -1.00
N VAL A 152 16.12 -7.88 -1.72
CA VAL A 152 15.76 -9.22 -1.21
C VAL A 152 16.98 -9.98 -0.73
N SER A 153 18.00 -10.07 -1.59
CA SER A 153 19.20 -10.84 -1.28
C SER A 153 19.97 -10.22 -0.12
N SER A 154 19.98 -8.89 0.00
CA SER A 154 20.59 -8.18 1.13
C SER A 154 19.83 -8.43 2.43
N ALA A 155 18.49 -8.33 2.43
CA ALA A 155 17.67 -8.62 3.59
C ALA A 155 17.84 -10.10 4.03
N ARG A 156 17.85 -11.03 3.07
CA ARG A 156 18.06 -12.46 3.33
C ARG A 156 19.45 -12.74 3.89
N ALA A 157 20.50 -12.16 3.30
CA ALA A 157 21.88 -12.32 3.77
C ALA A 157 22.05 -11.77 5.19
N TYR A 158 21.41 -10.64 5.51
CA TYR A 158 21.41 -10.08 6.85
C TYR A 158 20.70 -11.01 7.86
N MET A 159 19.55 -11.57 7.49
CA MET A 159 18.82 -12.55 8.33
C MET A 159 19.63 -13.82 8.58
N GLU A 160 20.27 -14.36 7.55
CA GLU A 160 21.11 -15.57 7.64
C GLU A 160 22.38 -15.32 8.46
N ALA A 161 23.03 -14.16 8.29
CA ALA A 161 24.24 -13.79 9.04
C ALA A 161 23.95 -13.49 10.52
N SER A 162 22.77 -12.97 10.83
CA SER A 162 22.41 -12.56 12.19
C SER A 162 21.76 -13.68 13.00
N GLY A 163 21.23 -14.72 12.34
CA GLY A 163 20.44 -15.77 13.00
C GLY A 163 19.11 -15.27 13.59
N ILE A 164 18.70 -14.05 13.20
CA ILE A 164 17.55 -13.32 13.72
C ILE A 164 16.35 -13.64 12.83
N SER A 165 15.25 -14.13 13.41
CA SER A 165 14.02 -14.40 12.65
C SER A 165 13.32 -13.09 12.28
N VAL A 166 12.42 -13.11 11.29
CA VAL A 166 11.60 -11.92 10.92
C VAL A 166 10.85 -11.37 12.14
N GLN A 167 10.42 -12.23 13.06
CA GLN A 167 9.73 -11.84 14.29
C GLN A 167 10.64 -11.09 15.27
N ASP A 168 11.93 -11.38 15.28
CA ASP A 168 12.91 -10.72 16.14
C ASP A 168 13.31 -9.34 15.59
N LEU A 169 13.39 -9.18 14.26
CA LEU A 169 13.57 -7.88 13.60
C LEU A 169 12.39 -6.94 13.86
N LEU A 170 11.15 -7.45 13.75
CA LEU A 170 9.95 -6.67 14.04
C LEU A 170 9.88 -6.23 15.52
N LYS A 171 10.36 -7.06 16.44
CA LYS A 171 10.51 -6.71 17.87
C LYS A 171 11.57 -5.65 18.14
N GLN A 172 12.66 -5.64 17.38
CA GLN A 172 13.70 -4.62 17.54
C GLN A 172 13.24 -3.27 16.99
N LEU A 173 12.49 -3.26 15.89
CA LEU A 173 11.90 -2.06 15.31
C LEU A 173 10.79 -1.48 16.19
N SER A 174 9.97 -2.32 16.85
CA SER A 174 8.97 -1.82 17.81
C SER A 174 9.60 -1.14 19.03
N ASN A 175 10.80 -1.58 19.45
CA ASN A 175 11.50 -0.98 20.59
C ASN A 175 12.23 0.33 20.25
N LEU A 176 12.36 0.69 18.97
CA LEU A 176 12.95 1.95 18.51
C LEU A 176 11.94 3.11 18.47
N GLY A 177 10.64 2.83 18.67
CA GLY A 177 9.57 3.83 18.69
C GLY A 177 9.17 4.33 20.09
N ASP A 178 9.76 3.78 21.15
CA ASP A 178 9.42 4.06 22.55
C ASP A 178 10.51 4.85 23.33
N GLU A 179 11.53 5.39 22.64
CA GLU A 179 12.49 6.38 23.17
C GLU A 179 12.21 7.79 22.62
#